data_AF-A0A2D9RRU5-F1
#
_entry.id   AF-A0A2D9RRU5-F1
#
_cell.length_a   1.000
_cell.length_b   1.000
_cell.length_c   1.000
_cell.angle_alpha   90.00
_cell.angle_beta   90.00
_cell.angle_gamma   90.00
#
_symmetry.space_group_name_H-M   'P 1'
#
loop_
_entity.id
_entity.type
_entity.pdbx_description
1 polymer ?
#
loop_
_entity_poly.entity_id
_entity_poly.type
_entity_poly.pdbx_seq_one_letter_code
_entity_poly.pdbx_strand_id
1 'polypeptide(L)'
;MHDDILKWQIGDVTITSVPESSDPTSPKFMFSAIDKDGVLELRERAPWLEPFVGEKGHLLQKIHCCVIDTGKERIAVDTCV
;
A
#
# COMPACT_ATOMS: atom_id res chain seq x y z
N MET A 1 10.38 4.80 2.00
CA MET A 1 9.51 3.61 1.93
C MET A 1 10.22 2.59 1.08
N HIS A 2 10.07 1.30 1.39
CA HIS A 2 10.87 0.25 0.76
C HIS A 2 10.04 -0.49 -0.29
N ASP A 3 10.50 -0.44 -1.53
CA ASP A 3 10.01 -1.25 -2.63
C ASP A 3 10.66 -2.64 -2.60
N ASP A 4 10.75 -3.21 -1.40
CA ASP A 4 11.24 -4.57 -1.24
C ASP A 4 10.21 -5.55 -1.81
N ILE A 5 10.72 -6.55 -2.51
CA ILE A 5 9.94 -7.73 -2.88
C ILE A 5 9.68 -8.52 -1.60
N LEU A 6 8.41 -8.67 -1.25
CA LEU A 6 8.00 -9.49 -0.11
C LEU A 6 7.57 -10.85 -0.62
N LYS A 7 7.95 -11.91 0.10
CA LYS A 7 7.62 -13.29 -0.25
C LYS A 7 7.16 -14.05 0.99
N TRP A 8 6.03 -14.72 0.88
CA TRP A 8 5.50 -15.56 1.97
C TRP A 8 4.81 -16.81 1.42
N GLN A 9 4.51 -17.73 2.32
CA GLN A 9 3.95 -19.03 2.01
C GLN A 9 2.56 -19.18 2.68
N ILE A 10 1.59 -19.72 1.95
CA ILE A 10 0.27 -20.12 2.46
C ILE A 10 0.02 -21.57 2.02
N GLY A 11 0.19 -22.53 2.94
CA GLY A 11 0.17 -23.95 2.57
C GLY A 11 1.25 -24.26 1.53
N ASP A 12 0.85 -24.83 0.39
CA ASP A 12 1.76 -25.14 -0.72
C ASP A 12 1.91 -23.97 -1.72
N VAL A 13 1.19 -22.86 -1.52
CA VAL A 13 1.22 -21.70 -2.42
C VAL A 13 2.23 -20.66 -1.95
N THR A 14 3.11 -20.23 -2.83
CA THR A 14 4.00 -19.09 -2.62
C THR A 14 3.34 -17.82 -3.15
N ILE A 15 3.31 -16.77 -2.33
CA ILE A 15 2.91 -15.43 -2.77
C ILE A 15 4.14 -14.53 -2.81
N THR A 16 4.30 -13.79 -3.90
CA THR A 16 5.32 -12.75 -4.05
C THR A 16 4.64 -11.42 -4.34
N SER A 17 4.82 -10.45 -3.45
CA SER A 17 4.40 -9.07 -3.69
C SER A 17 5.51 -8.32 -4.43
N VAL A 18 5.18 -7.85 -5.63
CA VAL A 18 6.06 -7.08 -6.51
C VAL A 18 5.64 -5.62 -6.44
N PRO A 19 6.41 -4.74 -5.78
CA PRO A 19 6.12 -3.30 -5.73
C PRO A 19 6.23 -2.65 -7.11
N GLU A 20 5.35 -1.70 -7.39
CA GLU A 20 5.54 -0.70 -8.45
C GLU A 20 6.02 0.63 -7.88
N SER A 21 5.33 1.14 -6.85
CA SER A 21 5.67 2.40 -6.19
C SER A 21 5.21 2.38 -4.74
N SER A 22 6.01 3.01 -3.88
CA SER A 22 5.63 3.34 -2.51
C SER A 22 5.70 4.85 -2.27
N ASP A 23 5.37 5.66 -3.27
CA ASP A 23 5.43 7.12 -3.14
C ASP A 23 4.29 7.69 -2.29
N PRO A 24 4.56 8.67 -1.41
CA PRO A 24 3.50 9.34 -0.66
C PRO A 24 2.49 9.99 -1.60
N THR A 25 1.21 9.73 -1.36
CA THR A 25 0.15 10.21 -2.25
C THR A 25 -0.68 11.30 -1.60
N SER A 26 -1.08 12.30 -2.40
CA SER A 26 -1.99 13.33 -1.93
C SER A 26 -3.35 12.72 -1.57
N PRO A 27 -3.95 13.05 -0.41
CA PRO A 27 -5.28 12.53 -0.06
C PRO A 27 -6.34 12.90 -1.09
N LYS A 28 -6.18 14.04 -1.79
CA LYS A 28 -7.07 14.48 -2.87
C LYS A 28 -7.14 13.50 -4.07
N PHE A 29 -6.16 12.62 -4.23
CA PHE A 29 -6.20 11.59 -5.26
C PHE A 29 -7.29 10.54 -4.97
N MET A 30 -7.53 10.22 -3.70
CA MET A 30 -8.49 9.19 -3.29
C MET A 30 -9.78 9.75 -2.69
N PHE A 31 -9.71 10.91 -2.04
CA PHE A 31 -10.80 11.48 -1.27
C PHE A 31 -11.06 12.93 -1.69
N SER A 32 -12.31 13.24 -2.04
CA SER A 32 -12.71 14.60 -2.45
C SER A 32 -12.94 15.55 -1.26
N ALA A 33 -13.23 15.00 -0.08
CA ALA A 33 -13.70 15.77 1.08
C ALA A 33 -12.60 16.16 2.08
N ILE A 34 -11.35 15.72 1.86
CA ILE A 34 -10.27 15.93 2.82
C ILE A 34 -8.96 16.29 2.12
N ASP A 35 -8.22 17.20 2.74
CA ASP A 35 -6.89 17.61 2.32
C ASP A 35 -5.83 17.16 3.34
N LYS A 36 -4.61 17.66 3.19
CA LYS A 36 -3.47 17.26 4.02
C LYS A 36 -3.65 17.65 5.48
N ASP A 37 -4.20 18.84 5.72
CA ASP A 37 -4.39 19.35 7.09
C ASP A 37 -5.50 18.55 7.77
N GLY A 38 -6.61 18.28 7.07
CA GLY A 38 -7.67 17.42 7.59
C GLY A 38 -7.18 16.00 7.91
N VAL A 39 -6.27 15.44 7.10
CA VAL A 39 -5.65 14.14 7.40
C VAL A 39 -4.78 14.19 8.65
N LEU A 40 -4.05 15.27 8.87
CA LEU A 40 -3.25 15.45 10.10
C LEU A 40 -4.14 15.57 11.34
N GLU A 41 -5.23 16.34 11.26
CA GLU A 41 -6.23 16.42 12.35
C GLU A 41 -6.88 15.06 12.63
N LEU A 42 -7.19 14.28 11.59
CA LEU A 42 -7.69 12.91 11.77
C LEU A 42 -6.68 12.02 12.47
N ARG A 43 -5.39 12.10 12.10
CA ARG A 43 -4.32 11.34 12.75
C ARG A 43 -4.21 11.65 14.24
N GLU A 44 -4.38 12.92 14.64
CA GLU A 44 -4.39 13.31 16.05
C GLU A 44 -5.57 12.71 16.81
N ARG A 45 -6.76 12.71 16.18
CA ARG A 45 -7.98 12.14 16.78
C ARG A 45 -8.01 10.61 16.78
N ALA A 46 -7.28 9.99 15.85
CA ALA A 46 -7.21 8.55 15.66
C ALA A 46 -5.73 8.11 15.55
N PRO A 47 -5.02 7.96 16.69
CA PRO A 47 -3.57 7.72 16.70
C PRO A 47 -3.09 6.46 15.96
N TRP A 48 -3.98 5.48 15.71
CA TRP A 48 -3.65 4.30 14.91
C TRP A 48 -3.33 4.64 13.44
N LEU A 49 -3.68 5.84 12.97
CA LEU A 49 -3.34 6.34 11.64
C LEU A 49 -1.87 6.77 11.51
N GLU A 50 -1.15 6.92 12.62
CA GLU A 50 0.24 7.40 12.64
C GLU A 50 1.16 6.68 11.64
N PRO A 51 1.22 5.34 11.57
CA PRO A 51 2.10 4.66 10.63
C PRO A 51 1.68 4.77 9.16
N PHE A 52 0.49 5.32 8.88
CA PHE A 52 -0.09 5.41 7.53
C PHE A 52 -0.13 6.84 6.97
N VAL A 53 0.23 7.84 7.79
CA VAL A 53 0.15 9.26 7.44
C VAL A 53 1.51 9.91 7.64
N GLY A 54 2.10 10.39 6.54
CA GLY A 54 3.35 11.13 6.58
C GLY A 54 3.19 12.49 7.28
N GLU A 55 4.30 13.05 7.75
CA GLU A 55 4.32 14.31 8.53
C GLU A 55 3.62 15.49 7.86
N LYS A 56 3.53 15.50 6.52
CA LYS A 56 2.88 16.55 5.72
C LYS A 56 1.46 16.19 5.26
N GLY A 57 0.81 15.23 5.91
CA GLY A 57 -0.56 14.79 5.58
C GLY A 57 -0.68 14.02 4.25
N HIS A 58 0.43 13.50 3.73
CA HIS A 58 0.38 12.57 2.60
C HIS A 58 0.07 11.16 3.12
N LEU A 59 -0.66 10.39 2.31
CA LEU A 59 -0.98 9.01 2.62
C LEU A 59 0.21 8.13 2.22
N LEU A 60 0.66 7.30 3.17
CA LEU A 60 1.72 6.33 2.95
C LEU A 60 1.07 5.05 2.44
N GLN A 61 1.34 4.71 1.19
CA GLN A 61 0.75 3.55 0.53
C GLN A 61 1.76 2.88 -0.39
N LYS A 62 1.43 1.67 -0.83
CA LYS A 62 2.22 0.89 -1.78
C LYS A 62 1.28 0.35 -2.86
N ILE A 63 1.66 0.56 -4.12
CA ILE A 63 1.05 -0.07 -5.29
C ILE A 63 1.88 -1.32 -5.60
N HIS A 64 1.21 -2.46 -5.74
CA HIS A 64 1.89 -3.72 -6.00
C HIS A 64 1.04 -4.72 -6.78
N CYS A 65 1.72 -5.61 -7.48
CA CYS A 65 1.14 -6.84 -8.04
C CYS A 65 1.42 -8.00 -7.08
N CYS A 66 0.47 -8.93 -6.93
CA CYS A 66 0.73 -10.19 -6.23
C CYS A 66 0.85 -11.32 -7.24
N VAL A 67 2.03 -11.93 -7.30
CA VAL A 67 2.24 -13.18 -8.05
C VAL A 67 1.96 -14.35 -7.12
N ILE A 68 0.96 -15.14 -7.49
CA ILE A 68 0.53 -16.35 -6.80
C ILE A 68 1.09 -17.55 -7.58
N ASP A 69 1.93 -18.33 -6.93
CA ASP A 69 2.54 -19.54 -7.49
C ASP A 69 2.03 -20.77 -6.73
N THR A 70 1.23 -21.60 -7.40
CA THR A 70 0.67 -22.85 -6.83
C THR A 70 1.57 -24.06 -7.10
N GLY A 71 2.70 -23.86 -7.79
CA GLY A 71 3.53 -24.92 -8.37
C GLY A 71 2.98 -25.49 -9.69
N LYS A 72 1.72 -25.22 -10.04
CA LYS A 72 1.08 -25.64 -11.30
C LYS A 72 0.75 -24.46 -12.19
N GLU A 73 0.23 -23.40 -11.59
CA GLU A 73 -0.08 -22.14 -12.23
C GLU A 73 0.70 -21.01 -11.59
N ARG A 74 0.99 -20.00 -12.41
CA ARG A 74 1.49 -18.70 -11.94
C ARG A 74 0.53 -17.62 -12.39
N ILE A 75 -0.07 -16.95 -11.42
CA ILE A 75 -1.16 -16.00 -11.63
C ILE A 75 -0.70 -14.64 -11.11
N ALA A 76 -0.82 -13.61 -11.95
CA ALA A 76 -0.69 -12.22 -11.51
C ALA A 76 -2.07 -11.71 -11.10
N VAL A 77 -2.19 -11.25 -9.85
CA VAL A 77 -3.39 -10.57 -9.34
C VAL A 77 -3.09 -9.09 -9.27
N ASP A 78 -3.95 -8.31 -9.94
CA ASP A 78 -3.70 -6.95 -10.41
C ASP A 78 -2.43 -6.87 -11.27
N THR A 79 -2.24 -5.71 -11.91
CA THR A 79 -1.03 -5.42 -12.71
C THR A 79 -0.57 -3.98 -12.54
N CYS A 80 -0.89 -3.40 -11.38
CA CYS A 80 -0.61 -1.99 -11.06
C CYS A 80 -1.23 -1.02 -12.10
N VAL A 81 -0.69 0.19 -12.26
CA VAL A 81 -1.28 1.28 -13.07
C VAL A 81 -0.79 1.25 -14.51
#